data_AF-A0A7C7H2C4-F1
#
_entry.id   AF-A0A7C7H2C4-F1
#
_cell.length_a   1.000
_cell.length_b   1.000
_cell.length_c   1.000
_cell.angle_alpha   90.00
_cell.angle_beta   90.00
_cell.angle_gamma   90.00
#
_symmetry.space_group_name_H-M   'P 1'
#
loop_
_entity.id
_entity.type
_entity.pdbx_description
1 polymer ?
#
loop_
_entity_poly.entity_id
_entity_poly.type
_entity_poly.pdbx_seq_one_letter_code
_entity_poly.pdbx_strand_id
1 'polypeptide(L)'
;MNDRRKKINYGSNWIKKLESLRNIILVKIAIFRLLRSGDRDSIILADTLKSTLKIDLSPEEKIWIDKIEQLRENLNASTTKISLVDYGADKSGEHRTQQDMYAGKTVTTTVGEVCRFGSKSLFWSFLLFNLVREFKPAVCIELGT
;
A
#
# COMPACT_ATOMS: atom_id res chain seq x y z
N MET A 1 -40.22 -3.37 33.55
CA MET A 1 -39.60 -2.10 33.10
C MET A 1 -38.09 -2.25 33.22
N ASN A 2 -37.39 -2.56 32.12
CA ASN A 2 -35.94 -2.82 32.14
C ASN A 2 -35.22 -1.73 31.34
N ASP A 3 -34.53 -0.85 32.07
CA ASP A 3 -33.82 0.32 31.57
C ASP A 3 -32.51 -0.12 30.89
N ARG A 4 -32.51 -0.17 29.55
CA ARG A 4 -31.30 -0.41 28.75
C ARG A 4 -30.46 0.85 28.67
N ARG A 5 -29.62 1.09 29.68
CA ARG A 5 -28.50 2.03 29.56
C ARG A 5 -27.49 1.49 28.54
N LYS A 6 -27.44 2.09 27.35
CA LYS A 6 -26.32 1.93 26.41
C LYS A 6 -25.04 2.39 27.10
N LYS A 7 -24.12 1.45 27.42
CA LYS A 7 -22.75 1.77 27.79
C LYS A 7 -22.05 2.40 26.59
N ILE A 8 -21.92 3.72 26.58
CA ILE A 8 -21.09 4.43 25.59
C ILE A 8 -19.62 4.19 25.96
N ASN A 9 -18.86 3.56 25.07
CA ASN A 9 -17.45 3.20 25.27
C ASN A 9 -16.53 4.41 24.98
N TYR A 10 -16.51 5.38 25.89
CA TYR A 10 -15.72 6.62 25.79
C TYR A 10 -14.19 6.39 25.82
N GLY A 11 -13.71 5.29 26.42
CA GLY A 11 -12.27 5.01 26.55
C GLY A 11 -11.58 4.68 25.22
N SER A 12 -12.30 4.05 24.30
CA SER A 12 -11.73 3.59 23.02
C SER A 12 -11.31 4.74 22.08
N ASN A 13 -12.02 5.87 22.10
CA ASN A 13 -11.77 6.96 21.16
C ASN A 13 -10.55 7.80 21.57
N TRP A 14 -10.36 8.01 22.88
CA TRP A 14 -9.22 8.80 23.38
C TRP A 14 -7.91 8.04 23.23
N ILE A 15 -7.91 6.72 23.44
CA ILE A 15 -6.75 5.85 23.21
C ILE A 15 -6.31 5.93 21.75
N LYS A 16 -7.24 5.75 20.79
CA LYS A 16 -6.94 5.88 19.36
C LYS A 16 -6.36 7.25 18.99
N LYS A 17 -6.88 8.31 19.61
CA LYS A 17 -6.36 9.68 19.41
C LYS A 17 -4.93 9.84 19.95
N LEU A 18 -4.62 9.28 21.12
CA LEU A 18 -3.27 9.29 21.69
C LEU A 18 -2.29 8.45 20.85
N GLU A 19 -2.71 7.28 20.37
CA GLU A 19 -1.90 6.45 19.46
C GLU A 19 -1.60 7.18 18.15
N SER A 20 -2.59 7.87 17.59
CA SER A 20 -2.41 8.70 16.40
C SER A 20 -1.37 9.81 16.63
N LEU A 21 -1.48 10.56 17.74
CA LEU A 21 -0.52 11.60 18.09
C LEU A 21 0.89 11.04 18.30
N ARG A 22 1.01 9.91 19.00
CA ARG A 22 2.29 9.20 19.19
C ARG A 22 2.90 8.84 17.84
N ASN A 23 2.12 8.26 16.93
CA ASN A 23 2.61 7.85 15.61
C ASN A 23 3.07 9.05 14.78
N ILE A 24 2.35 10.17 14.83
CA ILE A 24 2.76 11.43 14.16
C ILE A 24 4.11 11.92 14.70
N ILE A 25 4.32 11.89 16.02
CA ILE A 25 5.58 12.29 16.64
C ILE A 25 6.71 11.34 16.24
N LEU A 26 6.48 10.04 16.29
CA LEU A 26 7.47 9.03 15.91
C LEU A 26 7.92 9.18 14.45
N VAL A 27 6.98 9.45 13.54
CA VAL A 27 7.29 9.72 12.12
C VAL A 27 8.17 10.96 11.98
N LYS A 28 7.87 12.05 12.69
CA LYS A 28 8.71 13.26 12.66
C LYS A 28 10.12 13.00 13.18
N ILE A 29 10.25 12.21 14.26
CA ILE A 29 11.55 11.82 14.82
C ILE A 29 12.33 10.95 13.82
N ALA A 30 11.67 9.99 13.17
CA ALA A 30 12.30 9.13 12.17
C ALA A 30 12.83 9.94 10.97
N ILE A 31 12.00 10.84 10.43
CA ILE A 31 12.40 11.75 9.34
C ILE A 31 13.57 12.64 9.79
N PHE A 32 13.52 13.19 11.01
CA PHE A 32 14.61 14.01 11.54
C PHE A 32 15.92 13.22 11.67
N ARG A 33 15.86 11.95 12.10
CA ARG A 33 17.04 11.07 12.18
C ARG A 33 17.65 10.80 10.81
N LEU A 34 16.82 10.55 9.80
CA LEU A 34 17.26 10.36 8.41
C LEU A 34 17.93 11.64 7.87
N LEU A 35 17.38 12.82 8.14
CA LEU A 35 18.02 14.08 7.74
C LEU A 35 19.35 14.31 8.46
N ARG A 36 19.45 13.90 9.73
CA ARG A 36 20.64 14.09 10.57
C ARG A 36 21.80 13.16 10.20
N SER A 37 21.55 12.00 9.59
CA SER A 37 22.64 11.12 9.15
C SER A 37 23.51 11.80 8.09
N GLY A 38 22.92 12.69 7.29
CA GLY A 38 23.62 13.58 6.37
C GLY A 38 24.09 12.92 5.07
N ASP A 39 23.93 11.60 4.92
CA ASP A 39 24.18 10.91 3.67
C ASP A 39 23.04 11.16 2.65
N ARG A 40 23.41 11.14 1.37
CA ARG A 40 22.51 11.44 0.26
C ARG A 40 21.24 10.58 0.29
N ASP A 41 21.39 9.28 0.50
CA ASP A 41 20.30 8.32 0.38
C ASP A 41 19.27 8.50 1.51
N SER A 42 19.75 8.75 2.73
CA SER A 42 18.88 9.06 3.86
C SER A 42 18.16 10.39 3.70
N ILE A 43 18.81 11.41 3.13
CA ILE A 43 18.16 12.70 2.80
C ILE A 43 17.06 12.48 1.76
N ILE A 44 17.36 11.79 0.67
CA ILE A 44 16.38 11.48 -0.39
C ILE A 44 15.20 10.69 0.19
N LEU A 45 15.46 9.68 1.03
CA LEU A 45 14.43 8.90 1.68
C LEU A 45 13.55 9.76 2.61
N ALA A 46 14.18 10.65 3.40
CA ALA A 46 13.45 11.56 4.29
C ALA A 46 12.52 12.49 3.52
N ASP A 47 12.99 13.09 2.43
CA ASP A 47 12.20 14.01 1.62
C ASP A 47 11.10 13.28 0.84
N THR A 48 11.39 12.09 0.30
CA THR A 48 10.39 11.21 -0.31
C THR A 48 9.26 10.86 0.66
N LEU A 49 9.59 10.52 1.91
CA LEU A 49 8.60 10.24 2.95
C LEU A 49 7.76 11.48 3.28
N LYS A 50 8.38 12.67 3.40
CA LYS A 50 7.64 13.93 3.64
C LYS A 50 6.65 14.22 2.50
N SER A 51 7.08 14.13 1.24
CA SER A 51 6.22 14.39 0.08
C SER A 51 5.09 13.38 -0.01
N THR A 52 5.38 12.10 0.25
CA THR A 52 4.36 11.04 0.24
C THR A 52 3.31 11.24 1.34
N LEU A 53 3.73 11.60 2.56
CA LEU A 53 2.81 11.87 3.69
C LEU A 53 1.88 13.06 3.43
N LYS A 54 2.32 14.01 2.58
CA LYS A 54 1.51 15.15 2.15
C LYS A 54 0.71 14.90 0.88
N ILE A 55 0.99 13.81 0.16
CA ILE A 55 0.52 13.57 -1.22
C ILE A 55 0.82 14.81 -2.08
N ASP A 56 2.08 15.24 -2.04
CA ASP A 56 2.55 16.43 -2.75
C ASP A 56 2.80 16.10 -4.22
N LEU A 57 1.74 16.24 -5.03
CA LEU A 57 1.72 15.91 -6.45
C LEU A 57 1.92 17.15 -7.33
N SER A 58 2.74 17.03 -8.38
CA SER A 58 2.71 18.02 -9.45
C SER A 58 1.35 17.97 -10.17
N PRO A 59 0.92 19.08 -10.82
CA PRO A 59 -0.29 19.08 -11.62
C PRO A 59 -0.31 17.99 -12.70
N GLU A 60 0.83 17.72 -13.33
CA GLU A 60 0.98 16.69 -14.36
C GLU A 60 0.88 15.28 -13.78
N GLU A 61 1.53 15.03 -12.63
CA GLU A 61 1.43 13.76 -11.92
C GLU A 61 -0.01 13.47 -11.50
N LYS A 62 -0.71 14.50 -11.00
CA LYS A 62 -2.11 14.37 -10.59
C LYS A 62 -2.99 13.90 -11.74
N ILE A 63 -2.83 14.48 -12.94
CA ILE A 63 -3.62 14.08 -14.12
C ILE A 63 -3.44 12.59 -14.43
N TRP A 64 -2.21 12.08 -14.36
CA TRP A 64 -1.93 10.67 -14.63
C TRP A 64 -2.42 9.75 -13.53
N ILE A 65 -2.21 10.13 -12.27
CA ILE A 65 -2.68 9.35 -11.12
C ILE A 65 -4.20 9.27 -11.12
N ASP A 66 -4.90 10.38 -11.36
CA ASP A 66 -6.37 10.38 -11.43
C ASP A 66 -6.88 9.40 -12.51
N LYS A 67 -6.24 9.36 -13.68
CA LYS A 67 -6.59 8.39 -14.74
C LYS A 67 -6.34 6.95 -14.32
N ILE A 68 -5.23 6.68 -13.63
CA ILE A 68 -4.89 5.34 -13.10
C ILE A 68 -5.91 4.91 -12.05
N GLU A 69 -6.24 5.79 -11.10
CA GLU A 69 -7.22 5.51 -10.06
C GLU A 69 -8.63 5.29 -10.64
N GLN A 70 -9.04 6.10 -11.63
CA GLN A 70 -10.30 5.89 -12.32
C GLN A 70 -10.36 4.53 -13.03
N LEU A 71 -9.29 4.12 -13.71
CA LEU A 71 -9.21 2.79 -14.32
C LEU A 71 -9.24 1.69 -13.25
N ARG A 72 -8.56 1.89 -12.13
CA ARG A 72 -8.55 0.95 -11.01
C ARG A 72 -9.94 0.77 -10.41
N GLU A 73 -10.71 1.84 -10.22
CA GLU A 73 -12.08 1.76 -9.74
C GLU A 73 -12.96 0.92 -10.67
N ASN A 74 -12.87 1.16 -11.97
CA ASN A 74 -13.60 0.39 -12.98
C ASN A 74 -13.22 -1.10 -12.96
N LEU A 75 -11.93 -1.41 -12.91
CA LEU A 75 -11.45 -2.80 -12.87
C LEU A 75 -11.82 -3.50 -11.57
N ASN A 76 -11.70 -2.81 -10.43
CA ASN A 76 -12.12 -3.33 -9.13
C ASN A 76 -13.62 -3.65 -9.11
N ALA A 77 -14.46 -2.90 -9.82
CA ALA A 77 -15.89 -3.19 -9.91
C ALA A 77 -16.23 -4.35 -10.87
N SER A 78 -15.27 -4.82 -11.68
CA SER A 78 -15.53 -5.83 -12.69
C SER A 78 -15.84 -7.21 -12.09
N THR A 79 -16.96 -7.78 -12.52
CA THR A 79 -17.40 -9.15 -12.20
C THR A 79 -17.06 -10.15 -13.31
N THR A 80 -16.35 -9.71 -14.35
CA THR A 80 -15.93 -10.58 -15.46
C THR A 80 -15.08 -11.71 -14.92
N LYS A 81 -15.52 -12.95 -15.14
CA LYS A 81 -14.79 -14.15 -14.74
C LYS A 81 -13.63 -14.41 -15.68
N ILE A 82 -12.50 -14.78 -15.10
CA ILE A 82 -11.28 -15.17 -15.80
C ILE A 82 -10.72 -16.45 -15.15
N SER A 83 -10.00 -17.23 -15.94
CA SER A 83 -9.20 -18.36 -15.46
C SER A 83 -7.73 -17.97 -15.53
N LEU A 84 -7.00 -18.14 -14.43
CA LEU A 84 -5.58 -17.84 -14.34
C LEU A 84 -4.85 -18.97 -13.62
N VAL A 85 -3.54 -19.07 -13.86
CA VAL A 85 -2.66 -20.03 -13.18
C VAL A 85 -2.04 -19.33 -11.97
N ASP A 86 -2.32 -19.83 -10.78
CA ASP A 86 -1.82 -19.35 -9.50
C ASP A 86 -0.64 -20.21 -9.04
N TYR A 87 0.54 -19.60 -8.97
CA TYR A 87 1.79 -20.25 -8.54
C TYR A 87 2.06 -20.13 -7.03
N GLY A 88 1.13 -19.54 -6.27
CA GLY A 88 1.23 -19.43 -4.82
C GLY A 88 1.83 -18.12 -4.33
N ALA A 89 1.73 -17.05 -5.11
CA ALA A 89 1.93 -15.69 -4.63
C ALA A 89 0.79 -15.34 -3.64
N ASP A 90 1.01 -15.71 -2.36
CA ASP A 90 0.21 -15.35 -1.18
C ASP A 90 -0.93 -16.31 -0.75
N LYS A 91 -1.29 -16.13 0.54
CA LYS A 91 -1.99 -16.95 1.55
C LYS A 91 -1.06 -17.83 2.38
N SER A 92 -0.54 -17.24 3.46
CA SER A 92 0.20 -17.91 4.55
C SER A 92 -0.54 -19.07 5.24
N GLY A 93 -1.82 -19.32 4.91
CA GLY A 93 -2.63 -20.40 5.47
C GLY A 93 -2.86 -21.60 4.53
N GLU A 94 -2.44 -21.52 3.26
CA GLU A 94 -2.54 -22.64 2.33
C GLU A 94 -1.17 -23.34 2.25
N HIS A 95 -1.05 -24.52 2.88
CA HIS A 95 0.11 -25.39 2.71
C HIS A 95 0.12 -25.96 1.28
N ARG A 96 0.63 -25.18 0.31
CA ARG A 96 0.90 -25.66 -1.04
C ARG A 96 2.19 -26.47 -1.06
N THR A 97 2.22 -27.57 -1.80
CA THR A 97 3.47 -28.31 -2.00
C THR A 97 4.38 -27.55 -2.97
N GLN A 98 5.69 -27.80 -2.94
CA GLN A 98 6.61 -27.24 -3.94
C GLN A 98 6.20 -27.60 -5.37
N GLN A 99 5.62 -28.78 -5.56
CA GLN A 99 5.13 -29.24 -6.86
C GLN A 99 3.91 -28.44 -7.32
N ASP A 100 2.99 -28.10 -6.41
CA ASP A 100 1.85 -27.22 -6.71
C ASP A 100 2.30 -25.81 -7.09
N MET A 101 3.31 -25.29 -6.39
CA MET A 101 3.90 -23.97 -6.71
C MET A 101 4.67 -23.99 -8.04
N TYR A 102 5.29 -25.11 -8.40
CA TYR A 102 6.01 -25.24 -9.67
C TYR A 102 5.06 -25.44 -10.87
N ALA A 103 4.06 -26.30 -10.72
CA ALA A 103 3.08 -26.59 -11.78
C ALA A 103 2.07 -25.45 -11.95
N GLY A 104 1.77 -24.73 -10.88
CA GLY A 104 0.70 -23.74 -10.82
C GLY A 104 -0.68 -24.41 -10.79
N LYS A 105 -1.64 -23.74 -10.15
CA LYS A 105 -3.03 -24.21 -10.06
C LYS A 105 -3.93 -23.29 -10.87
N THR A 106 -4.72 -23.85 -11.79
CA THR A 106 -5.75 -23.06 -12.45
C THR A 106 -6.85 -22.69 -11.46
N VAL A 107 -7.10 -21.40 -11.31
CA VAL A 107 -8.17 -20.84 -10.48
C VAL A 107 -9.08 -19.97 -11.33
N THR A 108 -10.38 -20.02 -11.05
CA THR A 108 -11.37 -19.11 -11.65
C THR A 108 -11.73 -18.04 -10.64
N THR A 109 -11.56 -16.79 -11.04
CA THR A 109 -11.77 -15.59 -10.21
C THR A 109 -12.37 -14.48 -11.06
N THR A 110 -12.66 -13.32 -10.47
CA THR A 110 -13.07 -12.13 -11.22
C THR A 110 -11.90 -11.19 -11.47
N VAL A 111 -11.96 -10.40 -12.54
CA VAL A 111 -11.01 -9.30 -12.78
C VAL A 111 -10.91 -8.40 -11.55
N GLY A 112 -12.04 -8.04 -10.93
CA GLY A 112 -12.05 -7.18 -9.74
C GLY A 112 -11.36 -7.80 -8.52
N GLU A 113 -11.45 -9.12 -8.30
CA GLU A 113 -10.71 -9.79 -7.23
C GLU A 113 -9.20 -9.72 -7.45
N VAL A 114 -8.75 -10.01 -8.68
CA VAL A 114 -7.33 -9.94 -9.04
C VAL A 114 -6.81 -8.51 -8.90
N CYS A 115 -7.53 -7.51 -9.40
CA CYS A 115 -7.12 -6.12 -9.32
C CYS A 115 -7.07 -5.60 -7.88
N ARG A 116 -8.04 -5.95 -7.02
CA ARG A 116 -8.02 -5.58 -5.60
C ARG A 116 -6.85 -6.20 -4.85
N PHE A 117 -6.50 -7.44 -5.19
CA PHE A 117 -5.40 -8.15 -4.57
C PHE A 117 -4.03 -7.62 -5.02
N GLY A 118 -3.85 -7.42 -6.33
CA GLY A 118 -2.57 -6.98 -6.90
C GLY A 118 -2.27 -5.48 -6.69
N SER A 119 -3.31 -4.64 -6.61
CA SER A 119 -3.11 -3.19 -6.51
C SER A 119 -2.70 -2.76 -5.10
N LYS A 120 -1.66 -1.93 -5.00
CA LYS A 120 -1.33 -1.21 -3.77
C LYS A 120 -2.22 0.01 -3.60
N SER A 121 -2.40 0.45 -2.36
CA SER A 121 -3.10 1.72 -2.08
C SER A 121 -2.36 2.91 -2.69
N LEU A 122 -3.06 4.04 -2.85
CA LEU A 122 -2.48 5.28 -3.36
C LEU A 122 -1.21 5.67 -2.62
N PHE A 123 -1.22 5.59 -1.27
CA PHE A 123 -0.07 5.92 -0.45
C PHE A 123 1.18 5.09 -0.81
N TRP A 124 1.04 3.76 -0.87
CA TRP A 124 2.16 2.87 -1.15
C TRP A 124 2.63 2.98 -2.60
N SER A 125 1.69 3.14 -3.54
CA SER A 125 2.01 3.38 -4.95
C SER A 125 2.78 4.68 -5.13
N PHE A 126 2.35 5.75 -4.45
CA PHE A 126 3.00 7.05 -4.53
C PHE A 126 4.37 7.07 -3.84
N LEU A 127 4.53 6.34 -2.74
CA LEU A 127 5.84 6.15 -2.11
C LEU A 127 6.83 5.49 -3.09
N LEU A 128 6.43 4.38 -3.72
CA LEU A 128 7.26 3.66 -4.68
C LEU A 128 7.62 4.53 -5.89
N PHE A 129 6.64 5.25 -6.42
CA PHE A 129 6.85 6.21 -7.50
C PHE A 129 7.90 7.26 -7.15
N ASN A 130 7.78 7.90 -5.98
CA ASN A 130 8.75 8.91 -5.53
C ASN A 130 10.14 8.31 -5.30
N LEU A 131 10.23 7.11 -4.72
CA LEU A 131 11.51 6.43 -4.53
C LEU A 131 12.23 6.23 -5.86
N VAL A 132 11.55 5.69 -6.88
CA VAL A 132 12.14 5.50 -8.20
C VAL A 132 12.53 6.84 -8.84
N ARG A 133 11.65 7.85 -8.74
CA ARG A 133 11.87 9.19 -9.32
C ARG A 133 13.09 9.90 -8.73
N GLU A 134 13.30 9.80 -7.42
CA GLU A 134 14.37 10.50 -6.72
C GLU A 134 15.69 9.72 -6.73
N PHE A 135 15.65 8.40 -6.50
CA PHE A 135 16.87 7.58 -6.51
C PHE A 135 17.42 7.38 -7.93
N LYS A 136 16.55 7.40 -8.95
CA LYS A 136 16.92 7.15 -10.36
C LYS A 136 17.85 5.95 -10.50
N PRO A 137 17.42 4.76 -10.03
CA PRO A 137 18.28 3.58 -10.04
C PRO A 137 18.72 3.28 -11.47
N ALA A 138 20.01 2.99 -11.65
CA ALA A 138 20.56 2.63 -12.95
C ALA A 138 20.11 1.24 -13.42
N VAL A 139 19.71 0.38 -12.48
CA VAL A 139 19.25 -0.99 -12.71
C VAL A 139 18.01 -1.23 -11.87
N CYS A 140 16.96 -1.75 -12.51
CA CYS A 140 15.77 -2.26 -11.83
C CYS A 140 15.82 -3.78 -11.89
N ILE A 141 15.74 -4.45 -10.74
CA ILE A 141 15.63 -5.90 -10.66
C ILE A 141 14.15 -6.22 -10.42
N GLU A 142 13.54 -6.96 -11.34
CA GLU A 142 12.20 -7.49 -11.17
C GLU A 142 12.30 -8.86 -10.49
N LEU A 143 11.92 -8.93 -9.22
CA LEU A 143 11.95 -10.15 -8.42
C LEU A 143 10.62 -10.92 -8.56
N GLY A 144 10.26 -11.26 -9.79
CA GLY A 144 9.06 -12.04 -10.12
C GLY A 144 7.73 -11.37 -9.76
N THR A 145 6.67 -11.83 -10.43
CA THR A 145 5.26 -11.56 -10.12
C THR A 145 4.56 -12.85 -9.73
#